data_AF-A0A2H4XFP2-F1
#
_entry.id   AF-A0A2H4XFP2-F1
#
_cell.length_a   1.000
_cell.length_b   1.000
_cell.length_c   1.000
_cell.angle_alpha   90.00
_cell.angle_beta   90.00
_cell.angle_gamma   90.00
#
_symmetry.space_group_name_H-M   'P 1'
#
loop_
_entity.id
_entity.type
_entity.pdbx_description
1 polymer ?
#
loop_
_entity_poly.entity_id
_entity_poly.type
_entity_poly.pdbx_seq_one_letter_code
_entity_poly.pdbx_strand_id
1 'polypeptide(L)'
;KLIDESKKLLKLKSEMEEKVYSFTKEQDESISKLRNEEKKNFELSCRVDLLMKRVENMEVSEREAARSRAKKSFEPTHQEDNKTKELILEIERLRNRLQQLEVVEGDLMKTEDEYDQLERKFRTEQDRANVLCLQLEEMKSQIAKNKAIEKGEAVSQEAELRHRIRLEEAKSRDLRAEVQALKEKIHDMMNKEDQLSQLQVDYSVLQKRFLEKENKNKSMGQDVLNLTKELELSKRYSRAIRPSMNGKRMVDVPVTSTGVQTDAISNEFIE
;
A
#
# COMPACT_ATOMS: atom_id res chain seq x y z
N LYS A 1 -119.08 97.82 69.07
CA LYS A 1 -117.85 98.63 69.28
C LYS A 1 -116.84 97.86 70.13
N LEU A 2 -117.06 97.67 71.44
CA LEU A 2 -116.11 96.95 72.31
C LEU A 2 -115.78 95.48 71.89
N ILE A 3 -116.77 94.69 71.45
CA ILE A 3 -116.54 93.29 71.04
C ILE A 3 -115.75 93.22 69.72
N ASP A 4 -116.03 94.10 68.76
CA ASP A 4 -115.31 94.16 67.49
C ASP A 4 -113.87 94.66 67.67
N GLU A 5 -113.67 95.61 68.59
CA GLU A 5 -112.34 96.07 69.00
C GLU A 5 -111.54 94.98 69.72
N SER A 6 -112.17 94.20 70.61
CA SER A 6 -111.53 93.08 71.31
C SER A 6 -111.13 91.95 70.35
N LYS A 7 -111.97 91.61 69.36
CA LYS A 7 -111.62 90.62 68.31
C LYS A 7 -110.49 91.11 67.40
N LYS A 8 -110.47 92.40 67.06
CA LYS A 8 -109.36 93.02 66.31
C LYS A 8 -108.06 93.00 67.12
N LEU A 9 -108.13 93.32 68.41
CA LEU A 9 -106.98 93.31 69.32
C LEU A 9 -106.42 91.89 69.49
N LEU A 10 -107.30 90.88 69.63
CA LEU A 10 -106.86 89.48 69.76
C LEU A 10 -106.18 88.97 68.49
N LYS A 11 -106.70 89.32 67.30
CA LYS A 11 -106.04 89.02 66.02
C LYS A 11 -104.69 89.71 65.90
N LEU A 12 -104.64 91.00 66.25
CA LEU A 12 -103.38 91.76 66.24
C LEU A 12 -102.35 91.14 67.20
N LYS A 13 -102.80 90.67 68.37
CA LYS A 13 -101.97 89.99 69.36
C LYS A 13 -101.45 88.65 68.82
N SER A 14 -102.30 87.80 68.25
CA SER A 14 -101.86 86.52 67.68
C SER A 14 -100.95 86.71 66.47
N GLU A 15 -101.23 87.69 65.61
CA GLU A 15 -100.36 88.05 64.48
C GLU A 15 -99.00 88.58 64.97
N MET A 16 -98.97 89.32 66.09
CA MET A 16 -97.73 89.79 66.71
C MET A 16 -96.96 88.64 67.37
N GLU A 17 -97.63 87.73 68.06
CA GLU A 17 -97.03 86.53 68.64
C GLU A 17 -96.43 85.62 67.55
N GLU A 18 -97.12 85.43 66.42
CA GLU A 18 -96.61 84.67 65.27
C GLU A 18 -95.40 85.37 64.62
N LYS A 19 -95.44 86.70 64.44
CA LYS A 19 -94.30 87.49 63.92
C LYS A 19 -93.11 87.46 64.87
N VAL A 20 -93.33 87.55 66.17
CA VAL A 20 -92.25 87.42 67.16
C VAL A 20 -91.66 86.02 67.06
N TYR A 21 -92.48 84.97 67.01
CA TYR A 21 -92.00 83.60 66.86
C TYR A 21 -91.21 83.39 65.56
N SER A 22 -91.69 83.89 64.42
CA SER A 22 -90.98 83.79 63.14
C SER A 22 -89.67 84.57 63.16
N PHE A 23 -89.65 85.79 63.71
CA PHE A 23 -88.44 86.59 63.85
C PHE A 23 -87.42 85.94 64.80
N THR A 24 -87.86 85.33 65.89
CA THR A 24 -86.95 84.63 66.82
C THR A 24 -86.33 83.41 66.15
N LYS A 25 -87.14 82.64 65.40
CA LYS A 25 -86.66 81.49 64.64
C LYS A 25 -85.67 81.90 63.54
N GLU A 26 -85.97 82.95 62.78
CA GLU A 26 -85.06 83.50 61.77
C GLU A 26 -83.76 84.05 62.38
N GLN A 27 -83.83 84.67 63.57
CA GLN A 27 -82.68 85.12 64.32
C GLN A 27 -81.80 83.94 64.74
N ASP A 28 -82.37 82.88 65.31
CA ASP A 28 -81.64 81.67 65.70
C ASP A 28 -81.00 80.96 64.50
N GLU A 29 -81.74 80.84 63.39
CA GLU A 29 -81.21 80.31 62.14
C GLU A 29 -80.04 81.17 61.62
N SER A 30 -80.16 82.50 61.67
CA SER A 30 -79.10 83.43 61.26
C SER A 30 -77.85 83.32 62.15
N ILE A 31 -78.04 83.21 63.47
CA ILE A 31 -76.95 83.01 64.44
C ILE A 31 -76.25 81.67 64.18
N SER A 32 -77.00 80.60 63.91
CA SER A 32 -76.42 79.29 63.62
C SER A 32 -75.58 79.28 62.34
N LYS A 33 -76.04 79.98 61.28
CA LYS A 33 -75.29 80.16 60.03
C LYS A 33 -74.02 80.97 60.26
N LEU A 34 -74.11 82.06 61.02
CA LEU A 34 -72.96 82.90 61.36
C LEU A 34 -71.87 82.08 62.09
N ARG A 35 -72.25 81.30 63.12
CA ARG A 35 -71.29 80.44 63.83
C ARG A 35 -70.62 79.40 62.92
N ASN A 36 -71.35 78.86 61.95
CA ASN A 36 -70.79 77.90 61.00
C ASN A 36 -69.81 78.57 60.04
N GLU A 37 -70.10 79.79 59.55
CA GLU A 37 -69.16 80.56 58.73
C GLU A 37 -67.94 81.04 59.52
N GLU A 38 -68.09 81.42 60.79
CA GLU A 38 -66.96 81.75 61.68
C GLU A 38 -66.00 80.56 61.87
N LYS A 39 -66.54 79.34 62.06
CA LYS A 39 -65.72 78.12 62.14
C LYS A 39 -64.97 77.84 60.84
N LYS A 40 -65.64 77.92 59.69
CA LYS A 40 -65.00 77.77 58.37
C LYS A 40 -63.93 78.82 58.14
N ASN A 41 -64.17 80.06 58.54
CA ASN A 41 -63.20 81.14 58.43
C ASN A 41 -61.96 80.87 59.29
N PHE A 42 -62.16 80.42 60.54
CA PHE A 42 -61.05 80.01 61.41
C PHE A 42 -60.23 78.86 60.79
N GLU A 43 -60.87 77.82 60.27
CA GLU A 43 -60.20 76.70 59.60
C GLU A 43 -59.41 77.16 58.36
N LEU A 44 -59.98 78.04 57.54
CA LEU A 44 -59.32 78.62 56.38
C LEU A 44 -58.11 79.47 56.80
N SER A 45 -58.24 80.28 57.85
CA SER A 45 -57.14 81.07 58.40
C SER A 45 -55.97 80.18 58.81
N CYS A 46 -56.23 79.10 59.57
CA CYS A 46 -55.19 78.15 59.95
C CYS A 46 -54.53 77.49 58.72
N ARG A 47 -55.29 77.21 57.66
CA ARG A 47 -54.76 76.64 56.41
C ARG A 47 -53.86 77.63 55.66
N VAL A 48 -54.23 78.91 55.64
CA VAL A 48 -53.42 79.98 55.04
C VAL A 48 -52.09 80.11 55.79
N ASP A 49 -52.10 80.11 57.12
CA ASP A 49 -50.86 80.21 57.92
C ASP A 49 -49.90 79.05 57.64
N LEU A 50 -50.43 77.84 57.45
CA LEU A 50 -49.61 76.67 57.12
C LEU A 50 -49.02 76.74 55.71
N LEU A 51 -49.78 77.27 54.74
CA LEU A 51 -49.29 77.48 53.38
C LEU A 51 -48.23 78.58 53.31
N MET A 52 -48.41 79.68 54.06
CA MET A 52 -47.41 80.75 54.17
C MET A 52 -46.06 80.22 54.69
N LYS A 53 -46.07 79.47 55.79
CA LYS A 53 -44.85 78.83 56.31
C LYS A 53 -44.19 77.88 55.29
N ARG A 54 -44.99 77.16 54.49
CA ARG A 54 -44.46 76.30 53.43
C ARG A 54 -43.79 77.10 52.32
N VAL A 55 -44.39 78.22 51.91
CA VAL A 55 -43.82 79.11 50.89
C VAL A 55 -42.52 79.73 51.40
N GLU A 56 -42.49 80.25 52.62
CA GLU A 56 -41.28 80.80 53.26
C GLU A 56 -40.13 79.77 53.25
N ASN A 57 -40.41 78.52 53.63
CA ASN A 57 -39.41 77.45 53.60
C ASN A 57 -38.89 77.15 52.18
N MET A 58 -39.77 77.15 51.18
CA MET A 58 -39.36 76.95 49.79
C MET A 58 -38.50 78.11 49.30
N GLU A 59 -38.84 79.36 49.62
CA GLU A 59 -38.03 80.52 49.25
C GLU A 59 -36.66 80.52 49.95
N VAL A 60 -36.59 80.10 51.21
CA VAL A 60 -35.30 79.93 51.91
C VAL A 60 -34.46 78.86 51.21
N SER A 61 -35.03 77.70 50.90
CA SER A 61 -34.34 76.63 50.18
C SER A 61 -33.90 77.06 48.78
N GLU A 62 -34.71 77.84 48.07
CA GLU A 62 -34.37 78.37 46.75
C GLU A 62 -33.23 79.39 46.83
N ARG A 63 -33.25 80.30 47.80
CA ARG A 63 -32.14 81.24 48.03
C ARG A 63 -30.85 80.50 48.38
N GLU A 64 -30.92 79.45 49.19
CA GLU A 64 -29.77 78.59 49.50
C GLU A 64 -29.25 77.87 48.25
N ALA A 65 -30.13 77.30 47.43
CA ALA A 65 -29.77 76.62 46.18
C ALA A 65 -29.21 77.58 45.12
N ALA A 66 -29.69 78.83 45.07
CA ALA A 66 -29.14 79.87 44.21
C ALA A 66 -27.74 80.30 44.69
N ARG A 67 -27.55 80.48 46.01
CA ARG A 67 -26.23 80.75 46.61
C ARG A 67 -25.25 79.59 46.40
N SER A 68 -25.71 78.34 46.49
CA SER A 68 -24.85 77.17 46.23
C SER A 68 -24.45 77.04 44.77
N ARG A 69 -25.35 77.40 43.84
CA ARG A 69 -25.05 77.43 42.40
C ARG A 69 -24.10 78.57 42.02
N ALA A 70 -24.29 79.77 42.59
CA ALA A 70 -23.39 80.90 42.38
C ALA A 70 -21.99 80.69 42.98
N LYS A 71 -21.86 79.91 44.06
CA LYS A 71 -20.54 79.51 44.60
C LYS A 71 -19.80 78.49 43.73
N LYS A 72 -20.50 77.68 42.92
CA LYS A 72 -19.89 76.66 42.04
C LYS A 72 -19.42 77.21 40.69
N SER A 73 -19.82 78.44 40.30
CA SER A 73 -19.45 79.00 39.00
C SER A 73 -18.07 79.66 38.94
N PHE A 74 -17.29 79.65 40.04
CA PHE A 74 -15.90 80.14 40.09
C PHE A 74 -14.85 79.03 40.22
N GLU A 75 -15.26 77.74 40.20
CA GLU A 75 -14.38 76.56 40.24
C GLU A 75 -14.35 75.62 38.98
N PRO A 76 -14.95 75.90 37.79
CA PRO A 76 -15.04 74.84 36.76
C PRO A 76 -13.74 74.63 35.96
N THR A 77 -12.93 75.67 35.75
CA THR A 77 -11.79 75.61 34.82
C THR A 77 -10.64 74.77 35.36
N HIS A 78 -10.34 74.86 36.65
CA HIS A 78 -9.29 74.04 37.27
C HIS A 78 -9.67 72.57 37.37
N GLN A 79 -10.95 72.24 37.52
CA GLN A 79 -11.39 70.84 37.61
C GLN A 79 -11.38 70.15 36.24
N GLU A 80 -11.70 70.86 35.15
CA GLU A 80 -11.53 70.37 33.78
C GLU A 80 -10.05 70.27 33.38
N ASP A 81 -9.21 71.24 33.75
CA ASP A 81 -7.76 71.16 33.54
C ASP A 81 -7.14 69.97 34.29
N ASN A 82 -7.60 69.69 35.52
CA ASN A 82 -7.13 68.53 36.30
C ASN A 82 -7.52 67.21 35.63
N LYS A 83 -8.78 67.08 35.16
CA LYS A 83 -9.21 65.91 34.38
C LYS A 83 -8.42 65.77 33.08
N THR A 84 -8.11 66.88 32.41
CA THR A 84 -7.32 66.86 31.18
C THR A 84 -5.89 66.38 31.46
N LYS A 85 -5.27 66.83 32.56
CA LYS A 85 -3.95 66.35 33.00
C LYS A 85 -3.98 64.87 33.38
N GLU A 86 -5.00 64.41 34.10
CA GLU A 86 -5.19 62.99 34.42
C GLU A 86 -5.33 62.12 33.17
N LEU A 87 -6.11 62.57 32.18
CA LEU A 87 -6.25 61.88 30.90
C LEU A 87 -4.95 61.83 30.11
N ILE A 88 -4.16 62.91 30.11
CA ILE A 88 -2.83 62.92 29.47
C ILE A 88 -1.91 61.90 30.13
N LEU A 89 -1.88 61.84 31.47
CA LEU A 89 -1.09 60.86 32.21
C LEU A 89 -1.56 59.42 31.93
N GLU A 90 -2.86 59.16 31.83
CA GLU A 90 -3.36 57.84 31.47
C GLU A 90 -3.02 57.48 30.01
N ILE A 91 -3.05 58.43 29.08
CA ILE A 91 -2.59 58.21 27.70
C ILE A 91 -1.10 57.82 27.68
N GLU A 92 -0.25 58.51 28.43
CA GLU A 92 1.16 58.15 28.55
C GLU A 92 1.35 56.78 29.21
N ARG A 93 0.58 56.47 30.25
CA ARG A 93 0.58 55.15 30.90
C ARG A 93 0.18 54.04 29.94
N LEU A 94 -0.87 54.26 29.14
CA LEU A 94 -1.35 53.32 28.11
C LEU A 94 -0.35 53.16 26.98
N ARG A 95 0.30 54.25 26.53
CA ARG A 95 1.38 54.19 25.52
C ARG A 95 2.56 53.36 26.01
N ASN A 96 3.01 53.58 27.24
CA ASN A 96 4.08 52.79 27.85
C ASN A 96 3.68 51.31 27.98
N ARG A 97 2.42 51.03 28.37
CA ARG A 97 1.91 49.66 28.43
C ARG A 97 1.85 48.99 27.06
N LEU A 98 1.45 49.73 26.03
CA LEU A 98 1.41 49.23 24.65
C LEU A 98 2.81 48.85 24.17
N GLN A 99 3.80 49.71 24.40
CA GLN A 99 5.19 49.44 24.03
C GLN A 99 5.75 48.19 24.74
N GLN A 100 5.41 47.97 26.02
CA GLN A 100 5.78 46.73 26.72
C GLN A 100 5.12 45.50 26.11
N LEU A 101 3.85 45.60 25.69
CA LEU A 101 3.13 44.49 25.05
C LEU A 101 3.72 44.14 23.68
N GLU A 102 4.12 45.14 22.88
CA GLU A 102 4.78 44.93 21.59
C GLU A 102 6.11 44.17 21.75
N VAL A 103 6.90 44.48 22.79
CA VAL A 103 8.14 43.73 23.09
C VAL A 103 7.84 42.29 23.46
N VAL A 104 6.83 42.06 24.30
CA VAL A 104 6.41 40.70 24.71
C VAL A 104 5.86 39.91 23.52
N GLU A 105 5.08 40.54 22.64
CA GLU A 105 4.60 39.93 21.40
C GLU A 105 5.76 39.55 20.48
N GLY A 106 6.76 40.42 20.34
CA GLY A 106 7.97 40.12 19.59
C GLY A 106 8.78 38.95 20.14
N ASP A 107 8.89 38.83 21.47
CA ASP A 107 9.53 37.67 22.11
C ASP A 107 8.69 36.40 21.97
N LEU A 108 7.36 36.51 22.04
CA LEU A 108 6.45 35.39 21.81
C LEU A 108 6.59 34.84 20.38
N MET A 109 6.66 35.71 19.37
CA MET A 109 6.88 35.28 17.98
C MET A 109 8.21 34.55 17.80
N LYS A 110 9.29 34.99 18.45
CA LYS A 110 10.57 34.25 18.41
C LYS A 110 10.44 32.86 19.02
N THR A 111 9.72 32.74 20.15
CA THR A 111 9.52 31.43 20.79
C THR A 111 8.65 30.50 19.94
N GLU A 112 7.70 31.04 19.18
CA GLU A 112 6.89 30.28 18.22
C GLU A 112 7.77 29.73 17.09
N ASP A 113 8.64 30.57 16.50
CA ASP A 113 9.61 30.14 15.48
C ASP A 113 10.57 29.04 16.00
N GLU A 114 11.01 29.16 17.26
CA GLU A 114 11.84 28.15 17.92
C GLU A 114 11.10 26.83 18.12
N TYR A 115 9.81 26.89 18.49
CA TYR A 115 8.97 25.71 18.63
C TYR A 115 8.77 25.00 17.30
N ASP A 116 8.49 25.73 16.22
CA ASP A 116 8.35 25.18 14.86
C ASP A 116 9.65 24.53 14.36
N GLN A 117 10.80 25.11 14.70
CA GLN A 117 12.10 24.49 14.42
C GLN A 117 12.30 23.20 15.21
N LEU A 118 11.92 23.18 16.49
CA LEU A 118 12.04 22.01 17.34
C LEU A 118 11.10 20.89 16.88
N GLU A 119 9.88 21.21 16.48
CA GLU A 119 8.90 20.25 15.95
C GLU A 119 9.42 19.59 14.66
N ARG A 120 10.00 20.38 13.74
CA ARG A 120 10.62 19.84 12.53
C ARG A 120 11.79 18.90 12.86
N LYS A 121 12.67 19.30 13.78
CA LYS A 121 13.79 18.45 14.23
C LYS A 121 13.30 17.15 14.87
N PHE A 122 12.26 17.23 15.70
CA PHE A 122 11.66 16.06 16.32
C PHE A 122 11.12 15.08 15.26
N ARG A 123 10.38 15.56 14.26
CA ARG A 123 9.92 14.73 13.14
C ARG A 123 11.09 14.06 12.40
N THR A 124 12.14 14.83 12.08
CA THR A 124 13.31 14.26 11.38
C THR A 124 14.05 13.21 12.22
N GLU A 125 14.16 13.40 13.54
CA GLU A 125 14.78 12.42 14.42
C GLU A 125 13.89 11.18 14.60
N GLN A 126 12.57 11.36 14.61
CA GLN A 126 11.63 10.24 14.62
C GLN A 126 11.75 9.40 13.34
N ASP A 127 11.84 10.04 12.17
CA ASP A 127 12.06 9.35 10.90
C ASP A 127 13.41 8.62 10.88
N ARG A 128 14.46 9.26 11.37
CA ARG A 128 15.79 8.64 11.52
C ARG A 128 15.75 7.42 12.44
N ALA A 129 15.07 7.51 13.58
CA ALA A 129 14.88 6.40 14.50
C ALA A 129 14.11 5.24 13.84
N ASN A 130 13.07 5.53 13.06
CA ASN A 130 12.32 4.53 12.33
C ASN A 130 13.19 3.79 11.30
N VAL A 131 14.02 4.50 10.54
CA VAL A 131 14.97 3.89 9.59
C VAL A 131 15.96 2.99 10.31
N LEU A 132 16.54 3.45 11.43
CA LEU A 132 17.47 2.67 12.23
C LEU A 132 16.82 1.40 12.81
N CYS A 133 15.56 1.50 13.25
CA CYS A 133 14.80 0.34 13.73
C CYS A 133 14.61 -0.71 12.62
N LEU A 134 14.27 -0.30 11.39
CA LEU A 134 14.14 -1.22 10.25
C LEU A 134 15.46 -1.93 9.92
N GLN A 135 16.57 -1.18 9.88
CA GLN A 135 17.91 -1.75 9.64
C GLN A 135 18.30 -2.75 10.73
N LEU A 136 17.94 -2.47 11.99
CA LEU A 136 18.22 -3.35 13.11
C LEU A 136 17.44 -4.67 13.00
N GLU A 137 16.15 -4.62 12.63
CA GLU A 137 15.35 -5.83 12.41
C GLU A 137 15.85 -6.64 11.20
N GLU A 138 16.29 -5.99 10.13
CA GLU A 138 16.92 -6.66 8.99
C GLU A 138 18.21 -7.39 9.41
N MET A 139 19.09 -6.72 10.16
CA MET A 139 20.30 -7.34 10.68
C MET A 139 20.01 -8.50 11.62
N LYS A 140 19.02 -8.39 12.51
CA LYS A 140 18.56 -9.50 13.37
C LYS A 140 18.12 -10.70 12.55
N SER A 141 17.32 -10.48 11.51
CA SER A 141 16.86 -11.53 10.60
C SER A 141 18.03 -12.20 9.89
N GLN A 142 18.99 -11.43 9.39
CA GLN A 142 20.18 -11.97 8.75
C GLN A 142 21.06 -12.77 9.71
N ILE A 143 21.23 -12.28 10.95
CA ILE A 143 21.94 -13.01 12.00
C ILE A 143 21.21 -14.32 12.34
N ALA A 144 19.88 -14.31 12.43
CA ALA A 144 19.10 -15.52 12.69
C ALA A 144 19.28 -16.56 11.57
N LYS A 145 19.23 -16.12 10.30
CA LYS A 145 19.53 -16.98 9.14
C LYS A 145 20.94 -17.56 9.21
N ASN A 146 21.95 -16.74 9.47
CA ASN A 146 23.33 -17.19 9.59
C ASN A 146 23.50 -18.19 10.74
N LYS A 147 22.88 -17.94 11.90
CA LYS A 147 22.89 -18.89 13.03
C LYS A 147 22.21 -20.22 12.67
N ALA A 148 21.10 -20.21 11.94
CA ALA A 148 20.46 -21.43 11.48
C ALA A 148 21.36 -22.21 10.51
N ILE A 149 22.10 -21.50 9.65
CA ILE A 149 23.12 -22.09 8.76
C ILE A 149 24.27 -22.69 9.57
N GLU A 150 24.83 -21.98 10.55
CA GLU A 150 25.92 -22.47 11.41
C GLU A 150 25.52 -23.69 12.24
N LYS A 151 24.26 -23.73 12.71
CA LYS A 151 23.69 -24.89 13.42
C LYS A 151 23.33 -26.05 12.49
N GLY A 152 23.37 -25.85 11.17
CA GLY A 152 22.96 -26.85 10.19
C GLY A 152 21.44 -27.05 10.09
N GLU A 153 20.63 -26.18 10.71
CA GLU A 153 19.17 -26.17 10.61
C GLU A 153 18.69 -25.62 9.26
N ALA A 154 19.54 -24.84 8.58
CA ALA A 154 19.30 -24.32 7.23
C ALA A 154 20.49 -24.63 6.30
N VAL A 155 20.20 -24.99 5.06
CA VAL A 155 21.23 -25.27 4.05
C VAL A 155 21.76 -23.95 3.50
N SER A 156 23.08 -23.72 3.62
CA SER A 156 23.74 -22.59 2.97
C SER A 156 23.64 -22.73 1.45
N GLN A 157 23.42 -21.61 0.75
CA GLN A 157 23.46 -21.55 -0.71
C GLN A 157 24.78 -22.13 -1.28
N GLU A 158 25.89 -21.94 -0.56
CA GLU A 158 27.17 -22.51 -0.95
C GLU A 158 27.17 -24.06 -0.90
N ALA A 159 26.52 -24.65 0.11
CA ALA A 159 26.43 -26.10 0.25
C ALA A 159 25.59 -26.72 -0.87
N GLU A 160 24.51 -26.05 -1.26
CA GLU A 160 23.68 -26.46 -2.40
C GLU A 160 24.47 -26.40 -3.72
N LEU A 161 25.19 -25.29 -3.98
CA LEU A 161 26.05 -25.16 -5.16
C LEU A 161 27.16 -26.22 -5.18
N ARG A 162 27.81 -26.50 -4.04
CA ARG A 162 28.80 -27.58 -3.92
C ARG A 162 28.21 -28.96 -4.19
N HIS A 163 26.95 -29.21 -3.81
CA HIS A 163 26.27 -30.47 -4.14
C HIS A 163 26.00 -30.57 -5.64
N ARG A 164 25.52 -29.49 -6.27
CA ARG A 164 25.25 -29.44 -7.70
C ARG A 164 26.50 -29.66 -8.54
N ILE A 165 27.62 -29.03 -8.17
CA ILE A 165 28.92 -29.23 -8.81
C ILE A 165 29.33 -30.71 -8.75
N ARG A 166 29.23 -31.35 -7.58
CA ARG A 166 29.58 -32.78 -7.43
C ARG A 166 28.74 -33.69 -8.34
N LEU A 167 27.44 -33.40 -8.49
CA LEU A 167 26.55 -34.14 -9.39
C LEU A 167 26.94 -33.94 -10.85
N GLU A 168 27.19 -32.71 -11.29
CA GLU A 168 27.60 -32.43 -12.67
C GLU A 168 28.99 -32.99 -12.99
N GLU A 169 29.91 -33.00 -12.02
CA GLU A 169 31.20 -33.68 -12.16
C GLU A 169 31.05 -35.19 -12.35
N ALA A 170 30.12 -35.83 -11.61
CA ALA A 170 29.84 -37.26 -11.76
C ALA A 170 29.30 -37.56 -13.16
N LYS A 171 28.28 -36.83 -13.62
CA LYS A 171 27.76 -36.94 -14.99
C LYS A 171 28.85 -36.74 -16.03
N SER A 172 29.74 -35.77 -15.81
CA SER A 172 30.86 -35.51 -16.72
C SER A 172 31.87 -36.65 -16.76
N ARG A 173 32.09 -37.37 -15.64
CA ARG A 173 32.93 -38.58 -15.62
C ARG A 173 32.27 -39.71 -16.43
N ASP A 174 30.97 -39.92 -16.23
CA ASP A 174 30.22 -40.98 -16.92
C ASP A 174 30.20 -40.74 -18.43
N LEU A 175 29.88 -39.51 -18.87
CA LEU A 175 29.94 -39.14 -20.28
C LEU A 175 31.33 -39.32 -20.89
N ARG A 176 32.40 -39.05 -20.16
CA ARG A 176 33.77 -39.31 -20.65
C ARG A 176 34.03 -40.81 -20.84
N ALA A 177 33.54 -41.65 -19.93
CA ALA A 177 33.67 -43.10 -20.06
C ALA A 177 32.85 -43.62 -21.25
N GLU A 178 31.63 -43.12 -21.46
CA GLU A 178 30.81 -43.45 -22.62
C GLU A 178 31.48 -43.05 -23.94
N VAL A 179 32.05 -41.85 -24.01
CA VAL A 179 32.80 -41.40 -25.19
C VAL A 179 34.00 -42.31 -25.48
N GLN A 180 34.70 -42.78 -24.44
CA GLN A 180 35.81 -43.70 -24.60
C GLN A 180 35.34 -45.07 -25.13
N ALA A 181 34.27 -45.62 -24.55
CA ALA A 181 33.67 -46.88 -25.02
C ALA A 181 33.18 -46.79 -26.48
N LEU A 182 32.61 -45.63 -26.88
CA LEU A 182 32.20 -45.39 -28.25
C LEU A 182 33.39 -45.32 -29.21
N LYS A 183 34.52 -44.71 -28.80
CA LYS A 183 35.76 -44.69 -29.59
C LYS A 183 36.31 -46.09 -29.82
N GLU A 184 36.33 -46.92 -28.78
CA GLU A 184 36.75 -48.32 -28.87
C GLU A 184 35.85 -49.10 -29.84
N LYS A 185 34.53 -48.93 -29.72
CA LYS A 185 33.57 -49.54 -30.64
C LYS A 185 33.76 -49.09 -32.09
N ILE A 186 34.13 -47.83 -32.33
CA ILE A 186 34.45 -47.33 -33.67
C ILE A 186 35.69 -48.04 -34.23
N HIS A 187 36.78 -48.14 -33.44
CA HIS A 187 37.98 -48.86 -33.87
C HIS A 187 37.68 -50.34 -34.18
N ASP A 188 36.83 -51.00 -33.39
CA ASP A 188 36.40 -52.37 -33.68
C ASP A 188 35.61 -52.49 -34.98
N MET A 189 34.73 -51.52 -35.28
CA MET A 189 33.99 -51.51 -36.54
C MET A 189 34.92 -51.23 -37.73
N MET A 190 35.90 -50.32 -37.58
CA MET A 190 36.92 -50.08 -38.60
C MET A 190 37.71 -51.36 -38.90
N ASN A 191 38.17 -52.08 -37.87
CA ASN A 191 38.87 -53.35 -38.03
C ASN A 191 38.01 -54.40 -38.77
N LYS A 192 36.71 -54.46 -38.48
CA LYS A 192 35.78 -55.35 -39.18
C LYS A 192 35.55 -54.94 -40.63
N GLU A 193 35.51 -53.65 -40.91
CA GLU A 193 35.40 -53.10 -42.27
C GLU A 193 36.65 -53.42 -43.11
N ASP A 194 37.84 -53.32 -42.53
CA ASP A 194 39.09 -53.73 -43.17
C ASP A 194 39.09 -55.24 -43.49
N GLN A 195 38.67 -56.08 -42.54
CA GLN A 195 38.52 -57.53 -42.75
C GLN A 195 37.51 -57.85 -43.86
N LEU A 196 36.38 -57.16 -43.88
CA LEU A 196 35.36 -57.33 -44.91
C LEU A 196 35.91 -56.94 -46.30
N SER A 197 36.66 -55.85 -46.37
CA SER A 197 37.32 -55.39 -47.59
C SER A 197 38.32 -56.43 -48.11
N GLN A 198 39.11 -57.03 -47.22
CA GLN A 198 40.03 -58.11 -47.58
C GLN A 198 39.29 -59.34 -48.12
N LEU A 199 38.22 -59.78 -47.44
CA LEU A 199 37.41 -60.90 -47.89
C LEU A 199 36.77 -60.65 -49.26
N GLN A 200 36.35 -59.42 -49.55
CA GLN A 200 35.80 -59.05 -50.85
C GLN A 200 36.83 -59.19 -51.98
N VAL A 201 38.09 -58.84 -51.71
CA VAL A 201 39.20 -59.05 -52.65
C VAL A 201 39.44 -60.54 -52.86
N ASP A 202 39.54 -61.32 -51.80
CA ASP A 202 39.78 -62.77 -51.86
C ASP A 202 38.66 -63.50 -52.61
N TYR A 203 37.40 -63.12 -52.37
CA TYR A 203 36.24 -63.61 -53.10
C TYR A 203 36.35 -63.33 -54.60
N SER A 204 36.76 -62.13 -54.98
CA SER A 204 36.95 -61.73 -56.38
C SER A 204 38.05 -62.55 -57.06
N VAL A 205 39.15 -62.84 -56.35
CA VAL A 205 40.24 -63.70 -56.85
C VAL A 205 39.77 -65.15 -57.03
N LEU A 206 39.05 -65.69 -56.05
CA LEU A 206 38.52 -67.04 -56.10
C LEU A 206 37.52 -67.20 -57.25
N GLN A 207 36.65 -66.21 -57.45
CA GLN A 207 35.70 -66.17 -58.56
C GLN A 207 36.41 -66.21 -59.93
N LYS A 208 37.49 -65.43 -60.11
CA LYS A 208 38.30 -65.47 -61.33
C LYS A 208 38.93 -66.84 -61.56
N ARG A 209 39.54 -67.44 -60.52
CA ARG A 209 40.14 -68.78 -60.60
C ARG A 209 39.10 -69.87 -60.93
N PHE A 210 37.91 -69.77 -60.38
CA PHE A 210 36.81 -70.69 -60.69
C PHE A 210 36.44 -70.63 -62.16
N LEU A 211 36.25 -69.41 -62.71
CA LEU A 211 35.94 -69.22 -64.13
C LEU A 211 37.06 -69.74 -65.05
N GLU A 212 38.33 -69.51 -64.70
CA GLU A 212 39.47 -70.08 -65.44
C GLU A 212 39.46 -71.61 -65.45
N LYS A 213 39.15 -72.25 -64.31
CA LYS A 213 39.05 -73.71 -64.22
C LYS A 213 37.87 -74.23 -65.03
N GLU A 214 36.73 -73.54 -65.01
CA GLU A 214 35.58 -73.87 -65.85
C GLU A 214 35.93 -73.80 -67.35
N ASN A 215 36.63 -72.73 -67.78
CA ASN A 215 37.08 -72.57 -69.17
C ASN A 215 38.10 -73.65 -69.57
N LYS A 216 39.06 -73.97 -68.71
CA LYS A 216 40.01 -75.08 -68.94
C LYS A 216 39.28 -76.43 -69.03
N ASN A 217 38.27 -76.64 -68.20
CA ASN A 217 37.47 -77.86 -68.25
C ASN A 217 36.69 -77.97 -69.57
N LYS A 218 36.12 -76.85 -70.06
CA LYS A 218 35.47 -76.78 -71.38
C LYS A 218 36.46 -77.08 -72.52
N SER A 219 37.67 -76.51 -72.50
CA SER A 219 38.68 -76.77 -73.53
C SER A 219 39.17 -78.22 -73.50
N MET A 220 39.50 -78.76 -72.33
CA MET A 220 39.86 -80.18 -72.18
C MET A 220 38.73 -81.11 -72.64
N GLY A 221 37.47 -80.77 -72.32
CA GLY A 221 36.31 -81.50 -72.81
C GLY A 221 36.25 -81.54 -74.35
N GLN A 222 36.57 -80.41 -75.00
CA GLN A 222 36.66 -80.33 -76.45
C GLN A 222 37.83 -81.16 -77.02
N ASP A 223 39.00 -81.12 -76.39
CA ASP A 223 40.17 -81.90 -76.79
C ASP A 223 39.91 -83.41 -76.68
N VAL A 224 39.27 -83.85 -75.59
CA VAL A 224 38.85 -85.25 -75.40
C VAL A 224 37.88 -85.68 -76.50
N LEU A 225 36.90 -84.83 -76.86
CA LEU A 225 35.99 -85.11 -77.98
C LEU A 225 36.74 -85.24 -79.31
N ASN A 226 37.71 -84.37 -79.58
CA ASN A 226 38.51 -84.40 -80.80
C ASN A 226 39.37 -85.67 -80.87
N LEU A 227 40.12 -85.99 -79.82
CA LEU A 227 40.93 -87.20 -79.72
C LEU A 227 40.09 -88.47 -79.84
N THR A 228 38.87 -88.48 -79.29
CA THR A 228 37.93 -89.60 -79.42
C THR A 228 37.53 -89.83 -80.89
N LYS A 229 37.28 -88.74 -81.64
CA LYS A 229 36.97 -88.82 -83.08
C LYS A 229 38.17 -89.33 -83.88
N GLU A 230 39.38 -88.80 -83.62
CA GLU A 230 40.62 -89.25 -84.28
C GLU A 230 40.93 -90.72 -84.00
N LEU A 231 40.77 -91.16 -82.75
CA LEU A 231 40.93 -92.56 -82.36
C LEU A 231 39.93 -93.46 -83.11
N GLU A 232 38.69 -93.02 -83.26
CA GLU A 232 37.66 -93.76 -84.02
C GLU A 232 38.00 -93.82 -85.52
N LEU A 233 38.50 -92.73 -86.11
CA LEU A 233 39.01 -92.75 -87.48
C LEU A 233 40.20 -93.70 -87.64
N SER A 234 41.19 -93.63 -86.74
CA SER A 234 42.37 -94.51 -86.73
C SER A 234 41.98 -95.98 -86.59
N LYS A 235 40.99 -96.30 -85.73
CA LYS A 235 40.41 -97.66 -85.63
C LYS A 235 39.80 -98.10 -86.96
N ARG A 236 39.07 -97.23 -87.66
CA ARG A 236 38.49 -97.54 -88.99
C ARG A 236 39.57 -97.72 -90.06
N TYR A 237 40.55 -96.82 -90.15
CA TYR A 237 41.69 -96.95 -91.06
C TYR A 237 42.47 -98.24 -90.81
N SER A 238 42.75 -98.57 -89.55
CA SER A 238 43.45 -99.81 -89.16
C SER A 238 42.68 -101.07 -89.56
N ARG A 239 41.34 -101.04 -89.49
CA ARG A 239 40.47 -102.12 -89.99
C ARG A 239 40.49 -102.23 -91.51
N ALA A 240 40.62 -101.12 -92.24
CA ALA A 240 40.65 -101.09 -93.70
C ALA A 240 41.99 -101.57 -94.31
N ILE A 241 43.11 -101.35 -93.62
CA ILE A 241 44.47 -101.67 -94.13
C ILE A 241 44.86 -103.15 -93.91
N ARG A 242 44.18 -103.88 -93.03
CA ARG A 242 44.39 -105.34 -92.90
C ARG A 242 43.51 -106.09 -93.91
N PRO A 243 44.07 -106.92 -94.81
CA PRO A 243 43.28 -107.85 -95.60
C PRO A 243 42.54 -108.79 -94.64
N SER A 244 41.22 -108.70 -94.63
CA SER A 244 40.35 -109.47 -93.75
C SER A 244 40.52 -110.97 -94.00
N MET A 245 40.96 -111.72 -92.99
CA MET A 245 40.52 -113.10 -92.80
C MET A 245 39.72 -113.16 -91.50
N ASN A 246 38.47 -113.60 -91.64
CA ASN A 246 37.45 -113.61 -90.62
C ASN A 246 37.89 -114.24 -89.29
N GLY A 247 37.58 -113.53 -88.20
CA GLY A 247 37.19 -114.11 -86.93
C GLY A 247 38.30 -114.71 -86.07
N LYS A 248 38.83 -113.92 -85.12
CA LYS A 248 39.08 -114.36 -83.73
C LYS A 248 39.33 -113.13 -82.84
N ARG A 249 38.67 -113.14 -81.68
CA ARG A 249 38.72 -112.11 -80.61
C ARG A 249 40.18 -111.75 -80.29
N MET A 250 40.51 -110.46 -80.33
CA MET A 250 41.73 -110.01 -79.65
C MET A 250 41.50 -110.15 -78.15
N VAL A 251 42.45 -110.86 -77.55
CA VAL A 251 42.58 -111.18 -76.13
C VAL A 251 42.61 -109.89 -75.32
N ASP A 252 41.90 -109.90 -74.18
CA ASP A 252 41.96 -108.86 -73.17
C ASP A 252 43.41 -108.61 -72.76
N VAL A 253 43.90 -107.39 -72.99
CA VAL A 253 45.19 -106.95 -72.49
C VAL A 253 45.02 -106.74 -70.98
N PRO A 254 45.80 -107.40 -70.10
CA PRO A 254 45.66 -107.23 -68.68
C PRO A 254 46.05 -105.80 -68.28
N VAL A 255 45.10 -105.08 -67.69
CA VAL A 255 45.31 -103.80 -67.04
C VAL A 255 46.16 -104.04 -65.80
N THR A 256 47.42 -103.62 -65.83
CA THR A 256 48.23 -103.50 -64.60
C THR A 256 47.94 -102.14 -63.99
N SER A 257 47.02 -102.13 -63.02
CA SER A 257 46.78 -100.98 -62.16
C SER A 257 47.85 -100.97 -61.07
N THR A 258 48.87 -100.12 -61.20
CA THR A 258 49.71 -99.73 -60.06
C THR A 258 48.92 -98.72 -59.23
N GLY A 259 48.15 -99.22 -58.27
CA GLY A 259 47.56 -98.40 -57.22
C GLY A 259 48.65 -97.95 -56.25
N VAL A 260 48.91 -96.64 -56.19
CA VAL A 260 49.69 -96.02 -55.12
C VAL A 260 48.73 -95.66 -54.00
N GLN A 261 48.80 -96.39 -52.89
CA GLN A 261 48.19 -95.99 -51.62
C GLN A 261 48.86 -94.69 -51.16
N THR A 262 48.09 -93.61 -51.06
CA THR A 262 48.45 -92.46 -50.23
C THR A 262 47.58 -92.52 -48.99
N ASP A 263 48.19 -92.81 -47.85
CA ASP A 263 47.53 -92.80 -46.55
C ASP A 263 46.96 -91.40 -46.26
N ALA A 264 45.72 -91.38 -45.76
CA ALA A 264 45.08 -90.18 -45.25
C ALA A 264 45.65 -89.87 -43.87
N ILE A 265 46.51 -88.84 -43.78
CA ILE A 265 46.91 -88.27 -42.49
C ILE A 265 45.68 -87.57 -41.92
N SER A 266 45.07 -88.24 -40.95
CA SER A 266 44.07 -87.68 -40.05
C SER A 266 44.77 -86.63 -39.17
N ASN A 267 44.39 -85.36 -39.27
CA ASN A 267 44.69 -84.36 -38.26
C ASN A 267 43.36 -83.87 -37.69
N GLU A 268 42.86 -84.61 -36.71
CA GLU A 268 42.02 -84.06 -35.65
C GLU A 268 42.92 -83.75 -34.45
N PHE A 269 43.05 -82.46 -34.13
CA PHE A 269 43.33 -81.90 -32.80
C PHE A 269 42.69 -80.50 -32.85
N ILE A 270 41.48 -80.30 -32.30
CA ILE A 270 41.11 -80.05 -30.89
C ILE A 270 41.43 -78.60 -30.45
N GLU A 271 40.34 -77.90 -30.07
CA GLU A 271 40.16 -76.66 -29.28
C GLU A 271 40.89 -75.36 -29.66
#